data_AF-A0A9E5BS54-F1
#
_entry.id   AF-A0A9E5BS54-F1
#
_cell.length_a   1.000
_cell.length_b   1.000
_cell.length_c   1.000
_cell.angle_alpha   90.00
_cell.angle_beta   90.00
_cell.angle_gamma   90.00
#
_symmetry.space_group_name_H-M   'P 1'
#
loop_
_entity.id
_entity.type
_entity.pdbx_description
1 polymer ?
#
loop_
_entity_poly.entity_id
_entity_poly.type
_entity_poly.pdbx_seq_one_letter_code
_entity_poly.pdbx_strand_id
1 'polypeptide(L)'
;STDADTLKPKSFVTGARESRVADYIETVGIQMAMPYLNNAAAINEAIELWTATAIRAEREAASLQAPAPAPAPAQAPFEPAWRPPATAGGTVIPGATITFYSCIGSGFCGLMANGQQVFNGAAACSYNMPFGTRFIVNRDPTGRVFTCLDRGLLGPSWVDIWFYDPADGWAWQRLIGGTYSDITIVA
;
A
#
# COMPACT_ATOMS: atom_id res chain seq x y z
N SER A 1 10.98 -12.79 59.33
CA SER A 1 11.07 -13.83 58.29
C SER A 1 9.66 -13.99 57.73
N THR A 2 9.27 -13.19 56.72
CA THR A 2 9.21 -13.56 55.28
C THR A 2 8.17 -14.67 55.02
N ASP A 3 7.23 -14.59 54.08
CA ASP A 3 7.14 -13.79 52.86
C ASP A 3 5.69 -13.63 52.39
N ALA A 4 5.50 -12.64 51.53
CA ALA A 4 4.28 -12.37 50.78
C ALA A 4 4.09 -13.39 49.65
N ASP A 5 2.83 -13.72 49.31
CA ASP A 5 2.54 -14.06 47.91
C ASP A 5 1.16 -13.59 47.46
N THR A 6 1.17 -12.92 46.31
CA THR A 6 0.09 -12.09 45.77
C THR A 6 -0.38 -12.75 44.47
N LEU A 7 -1.48 -13.48 44.49
CA LEU A 7 -2.09 -14.03 43.26
C LEU A 7 -3.12 -13.05 42.67
N LYS A 8 -2.71 -12.35 41.62
CA LYS A 8 -3.54 -11.51 40.75
C LYS A 8 -4.56 -12.35 39.95
N PRO A 9 -5.79 -11.86 39.70
CA PRO A 9 -6.68 -12.44 38.70
C PRO A 9 -6.51 -11.73 37.35
N LYS A 10 -5.91 -12.38 36.34
CA LYS A 10 -5.94 -11.92 34.94
C LYS A 10 -5.87 -13.10 33.98
N SER A 11 -7.01 -13.54 33.43
CA SER A 11 -7.11 -14.15 32.08
C SER A 11 -8.51 -14.64 31.65
N PHE A 12 -9.58 -14.49 32.45
CA PHE A 12 -10.87 -15.14 32.11
C PHE A 12 -11.78 -14.39 31.11
N VAL A 13 -11.42 -13.17 30.68
CA VAL A 13 -12.34 -12.30 29.90
C VAL A 13 -12.14 -12.41 28.38
N THR A 14 -11.04 -12.99 27.90
CA THR A 14 -10.73 -12.99 26.45
C THR A 14 -11.50 -14.08 25.68
N GLY A 15 -11.62 -15.30 26.22
CA GLY A 15 -12.29 -16.41 25.53
C GLY A 15 -13.82 -16.28 25.39
N ALA A 16 -14.47 -15.48 26.24
CA ALA A 16 -15.93 -15.27 26.19
C ALA A 16 -16.36 -14.26 25.11
N ARG A 17 -15.43 -13.48 24.54
CA ARG A 17 -15.72 -12.48 23.51
C ARG A 17 -15.55 -13.05 22.10
N GLU A 18 -14.61 -13.96 21.90
CA GLU A 18 -14.35 -14.62 20.61
C GLU A 18 -15.43 -15.66 20.26
N SER A 19 -15.93 -16.41 21.25
CA SER A 19 -17.05 -17.36 21.08
C SER A 19 -18.32 -16.70 20.55
N ARG A 20 -18.65 -15.49 21.02
CA ARG A 20 -19.84 -14.75 20.57
C ARG A 20 -19.75 -14.24 19.14
N VAL A 21 -18.54 -14.01 18.62
CA VAL A 21 -18.36 -13.54 17.23
C VAL A 21 -18.44 -14.72 16.27
N ALA A 22 -17.82 -15.86 16.61
CA ALA A 22 -17.95 -17.08 15.83
C ALA A 22 -19.41 -17.56 15.74
N ASP A 23 -20.11 -17.62 16.88
CA ASP A 23 -21.53 -17.99 16.93
C ASP A 23 -22.42 -16.99 16.17
N TYR A 24 -22.07 -15.70 16.20
CA TYR A 24 -22.81 -14.66 15.46
C TYR A 24 -22.59 -14.77 13.95
N ILE A 25 -21.38 -15.07 13.50
CA ILE A 25 -21.08 -15.27 12.07
C ILE A 25 -21.78 -16.52 11.54
N GLU A 26 -21.81 -17.60 12.31
CA GLU A 26 -22.51 -18.84 11.93
C GLU A 26 -24.03 -18.61 11.85
N THR A 27 -24.62 -17.94 12.84
CA THR A 27 -26.07 -17.73 12.90
C THR A 27 -26.57 -16.72 11.85
N VAL A 28 -25.86 -15.61 11.66
CA VAL A 28 -26.24 -14.58 10.67
C VAL A 28 -25.92 -15.02 9.25
N GLY A 29 -24.81 -15.74 9.04
CA GLY A 29 -24.45 -16.29 7.73
C GLY A 29 -25.51 -17.25 7.20
N ILE A 30 -26.04 -18.13 8.07
CA ILE A 30 -27.12 -19.05 7.70
C ILE A 30 -28.42 -18.30 7.42
N GLN A 31 -28.81 -17.30 8.23
CA GLN A 31 -30.05 -16.55 8.02
C GLN A 31 -30.04 -15.69 6.75
N MET A 32 -28.89 -15.12 6.37
CA MET A 32 -28.77 -14.34 5.12
C MET A 32 -28.77 -15.21 3.86
N ALA A 33 -28.35 -16.48 3.95
CA ALA A 33 -28.32 -17.40 2.81
C ALA A 33 -29.70 -18.04 2.51
N MET A 34 -30.60 -18.12 3.50
CA MET A 34 -31.89 -18.81 3.39
C MET A 34 -32.81 -18.35 2.24
N PRO A 35 -32.91 -17.06 1.87
CA PRO A 35 -33.75 -16.62 0.74
C PRO A 35 -33.23 -17.07 -0.63
N TYR A 36 -31.94 -17.43 -0.72
CA TYR A 36 -31.23 -17.69 -1.98
C TYR A 36 -31.08 -19.17 -2.30
N LEU A 37 -31.52 -20.07 -1.40
CA LEU A 37 -31.37 -21.52 -1.54
C LEU A 37 -32.09 -22.14 -2.75
N ASN A 38 -32.99 -21.39 -3.42
CA ASN A 38 -33.72 -21.85 -4.59
C ASN A 38 -33.08 -21.46 -5.93
N ASN A 39 -31.96 -20.71 -5.91
CA ASN A 39 -31.27 -20.27 -7.12
C ASN A 39 -29.75 -20.47 -6.98
N ALA A 40 -29.23 -21.51 -7.62
CA ALA A 40 -27.81 -21.86 -7.57
C ALA A 40 -26.88 -20.71 -8.01
N ALA A 41 -27.31 -19.83 -8.91
CA ALA A 41 -26.52 -18.67 -9.32
C ALA A 41 -26.40 -17.63 -8.18
N ALA A 42 -27.49 -17.38 -7.45
CA ALA A 42 -27.49 -16.45 -6.32
C ALA A 42 -26.68 -16.98 -5.13
N ILE A 43 -26.64 -18.31 -4.94
CA ILE A 43 -25.79 -18.95 -3.93
C ILE A 43 -24.31 -18.73 -4.26
N ASN A 44 -23.90 -18.92 -5.51
CA ASN A 44 -22.51 -18.72 -5.93
C ASN A 44 -22.06 -17.26 -5.76
N GLU A 45 -22.90 -16.28 -6.16
CA GLU A 45 -22.61 -14.86 -5.97
C GLU A 45 -22.48 -14.49 -4.49
N ALA A 46 -23.36 -15.03 -3.63
CA ALA A 46 -23.30 -14.80 -2.19
C ALA A 46 -22.04 -15.41 -1.56
N ILE A 47 -21.63 -16.60 -2.00
CA ILE A 47 -20.38 -17.25 -1.57
C ILE A 47 -19.17 -16.42 -2.01
N GLU A 48 -19.12 -15.94 -3.24
CA GLU A 48 -18.02 -15.11 -3.75
C GLU A 48 -17.90 -13.80 -2.98
N LEU A 49 -19.02 -13.11 -2.73
CA LEU A 49 -19.05 -11.88 -1.96
C LEU A 49 -18.58 -12.09 -0.51
N TRP A 50 -19.06 -13.16 0.13
CA TRP A 50 -18.67 -13.51 1.48
C TRP A 50 -17.18 -13.86 1.56
N THR A 51 -16.67 -14.64 0.61
CA THR A 51 -15.26 -15.02 0.51
C THR A 51 -14.37 -13.80 0.32
N ALA A 52 -14.73 -12.88 -0.60
CA ALA A 52 -13.98 -11.64 -0.82
C ALA A 52 -13.96 -10.74 0.43
N THR A 53 -15.07 -10.69 1.16
CA THR A 53 -15.19 -9.91 2.40
C THR A 53 -14.34 -10.53 3.52
N ALA A 54 -14.37 -11.86 3.68
CA ALA A 54 -13.57 -12.58 4.65
C ALA A 54 -12.07 -12.39 4.39
N ILE A 55 -11.63 -12.53 3.14
CA ILE A 55 -10.22 -12.31 2.74
C ILE A 55 -9.78 -10.88 3.06
N ARG A 56 -10.64 -9.87 2.83
CA ARG A 56 -10.32 -8.48 3.18
C ARG A 56 -10.18 -8.29 4.70
N ALA A 57 -11.12 -8.82 5.47
CA ALA A 57 -11.09 -8.72 6.93
C ALA A 57 -9.85 -9.40 7.53
N GLU A 58 -9.46 -10.57 7.00
CA GLU A 58 -8.22 -11.26 7.40
C GLU A 58 -6.98 -10.43 7.07
N ARG A 59 -6.91 -9.81 5.89
CA ARG A 59 -5.80 -8.93 5.50
C ARG A 59 -5.71 -7.70 6.41
N GLU A 60 -6.85 -7.07 6.72
CA GLU A 60 -6.90 -5.94 7.64
C GLU A 60 -6.46 -6.35 9.05
N ALA A 61 -6.96 -7.47 9.57
CA ALA A 61 -6.55 -8.01 10.86
C ALA A 61 -5.05 -8.36 10.90
N ALA A 62 -4.53 -8.98 9.84
CA ALA A 62 -3.11 -9.26 9.69
C ALA A 62 -2.27 -7.97 9.63
N SER A 63 -2.77 -6.92 8.98
CA SER A 63 -2.10 -5.62 8.93
C SER A 63 -2.04 -4.92 10.29
N LEU A 64 -3.03 -5.14 11.16
CA LEU A 64 -3.06 -4.60 12.53
C LEU A 64 -2.17 -5.38 13.50
N GLN A 65 -1.95 -6.67 13.23
CA GLN A 65 -1.06 -7.52 14.02
C GLN A 65 0.37 -7.55 13.51
N ALA A 66 0.61 -7.06 12.29
CA ALA A 66 1.95 -6.90 11.76
C ALA A 66 2.74 -6.05 12.77
N PRO A 67 3.91 -6.52 13.23
CA PRO A 67 4.76 -5.71 14.06
C PRO A 67 5.01 -4.40 13.33
N ALA A 68 4.85 -3.27 14.03
CA ALA A 68 5.20 -1.97 13.47
C ALA A 68 6.59 -2.12 12.83
N PRO A 69 6.77 -1.70 11.56
CA PRO A 69 8.06 -1.84 10.92
C PRO A 69 9.10 -1.24 11.86
N ALA A 70 10.12 -2.03 12.19
CA ALA A 70 11.23 -1.55 13.00
C ALA A 70 11.68 -0.21 12.38
N PRO A 71 11.92 0.84 13.19
CA PRO A 71 12.37 2.11 12.65
C PRO A 71 13.57 1.80 11.76
N ALA A 72 13.41 2.03 10.46
CA ALA A 72 14.49 1.82 9.52
C ALA A 72 15.70 2.61 10.06
N PRO A 73 16.91 2.04 10.05
CA PRO A 73 18.08 2.81 10.45
C PRO A 73 18.04 4.13 9.70
N ALA A 74 18.22 5.24 10.43
CA ALA A 74 18.27 6.56 9.82
C ALA A 74 19.40 6.54 8.78
N GLN A 75 19.02 6.36 7.51
CA GLN A 75 19.98 6.34 6.44
C GLN A 75 20.52 7.75 6.29
N ALA A 76 21.84 7.88 6.24
CA ALA A 76 22.48 9.16 5.97
C ALA A 76 21.87 9.76 4.68
N PRO A 77 21.69 11.09 4.61
CA PRO A 77 21.22 11.73 3.39
C PRO A 77 22.10 11.29 2.22
N PHE A 78 21.51 10.59 1.25
CA PHE A 78 22.20 10.34 0.00
C PHE A 78 22.33 11.69 -0.71
N GLU A 79 23.54 12.24 -0.75
CA GLU A 79 23.83 13.40 -1.59
C GLU A 79 24.16 12.89 -3.00
N PRO A 80 23.31 13.11 -4.01
CA PRO A 80 23.67 12.77 -5.37
C PRO A 80 24.88 13.60 -5.80
N ALA A 81 25.90 12.94 -6.35
CA ALA A 81 27.11 13.58 -6.88
C ALA A 81 26.82 14.57 -8.04
N TRP A 82 25.60 14.53 -8.59
CA TRP A 82 25.12 15.47 -9.60
C TRP A 82 23.83 16.14 -9.11
N ARG A 83 23.85 17.47 -8.99
CA ARG A 83 22.68 18.30 -8.73
C ARG A 83 22.24 18.95 -10.05
N PRO A 84 21.24 18.40 -10.77
CA PRO A 84 20.53 19.20 -11.76
C PRO A 84 19.92 20.43 -11.07
N PRO A 85 19.62 21.50 -11.81
CA PRO A 85 18.92 22.64 -11.25
C PRO A 85 17.67 22.16 -10.51
N ALA A 86 17.56 22.53 -9.24
CA ALA A 86 16.42 22.17 -8.41
C ALA A 86 15.15 22.66 -9.12
N THR A 87 14.26 21.73 -9.46
CA THR A 87 12.98 22.10 -10.03
C THR A 87 12.19 22.80 -8.92
N ALA A 88 11.86 24.07 -9.12
CA ALA A 88 11.20 24.86 -8.08
C ALA A 88 9.86 24.19 -7.70
N GLY A 89 9.54 24.18 -6.40
CA GLY A 89 8.22 23.76 -5.94
C GLY A 89 7.12 24.54 -6.66
N GLY A 90 6.04 23.86 -7.04
CA GLY A 90 4.96 24.40 -7.86
C GLY A 90 5.18 24.28 -9.38
N THR A 91 6.36 23.84 -9.84
CA THR A 91 6.58 23.58 -11.27
C THR A 91 5.68 22.45 -11.75
N VAL A 92 4.92 22.68 -12.81
CA VAL A 92 4.12 21.66 -13.49
C VAL A 92 4.90 21.11 -14.67
N ILE A 93 5.05 19.79 -14.73
CA ILE A 93 5.59 19.06 -15.89
C ILE A 93 4.39 18.45 -16.62
N PRO A 94 4.00 19.00 -17.79
CA PRO A 94 2.82 18.53 -18.51
C PRO A 94 3.06 17.20 -19.21
N GLY A 95 2.03 16.35 -19.25
CA GLY A 95 2.03 15.14 -20.05
C GLY A 95 3.13 14.13 -19.71
N ALA A 96 3.50 14.02 -18.43
CA ALA A 96 4.42 12.99 -17.98
C ALA A 96 3.87 11.59 -18.24
N THR A 97 4.73 10.68 -18.67
CA THR A 97 4.38 9.26 -18.76
C THR A 97 4.40 8.67 -17.36
N ILE A 98 3.29 8.07 -16.96
CA ILE A 98 3.09 7.51 -15.62
C ILE A 98 2.87 6.00 -15.77
N THR A 99 3.75 5.21 -15.16
CA THR A 99 3.55 3.76 -15.04
C THR A 99 3.71 3.34 -13.58
N PHE A 100 3.64 2.03 -13.34
CA PHE A 100 4.04 1.46 -12.07
C PHE A 100 4.85 0.18 -12.24
N TYR A 101 5.65 -0.13 -11.21
CA TYR A 101 6.38 -1.37 -11.04
C TYR A 101 6.06 -1.97 -9.67
N SER A 102 6.30 -3.28 -9.49
CA SER A 102 5.83 -3.97 -8.29
C SER A 102 6.79 -4.98 -7.68
N CYS A 103 6.65 -5.21 -6.37
CA CYS A 103 7.40 -6.24 -5.67
C CYS A 103 6.85 -7.64 -5.97
N ILE A 104 5.57 -7.91 -5.67
CA ILE A 104 4.97 -9.22 -5.91
C ILE A 104 4.89 -9.47 -7.42
N GLY A 105 5.35 -10.64 -7.86
CA GLY A 105 5.32 -11.07 -9.26
C GLY A 105 6.47 -10.51 -10.11
N SER A 106 6.81 -9.24 -10.00
CA SER A 106 7.90 -8.62 -10.78
C SER A 106 9.25 -8.56 -10.06
N GLY A 107 9.31 -8.83 -8.75
CA GLY A 107 10.56 -9.00 -8.00
C GLY A 107 11.26 -7.70 -7.59
N PHE A 108 10.64 -6.53 -7.78
CA PHE A 108 11.23 -5.24 -7.39
C PHE A 108 11.02 -4.96 -5.90
N CYS A 109 11.52 -5.84 -5.05
CA CYS A 109 11.39 -5.78 -3.60
C CYS A 109 12.70 -5.35 -2.92
N GLY A 110 13.70 -4.91 -3.68
CA GLY A 110 15.07 -4.73 -3.19
C GLY A 110 15.43 -3.27 -2.92
N LEU A 111 16.72 -2.97 -3.14
CA LEU A 111 17.24 -1.62 -3.06
C LEU A 111 16.96 -0.87 -4.37
N MET A 112 16.59 0.40 -4.23
CA MET A 112 16.50 1.38 -5.31
C MET A 112 17.89 1.86 -5.73
N ALA A 113 17.98 2.58 -6.84
CA ALA A 113 19.23 3.15 -7.34
C ALA A 113 19.95 4.11 -6.36
N ASN A 114 19.25 4.71 -5.39
CA ASN A 114 19.87 5.51 -4.33
C ASN A 114 20.38 4.68 -3.13
N GLY A 115 20.27 3.34 -3.19
CA GLY A 115 20.71 2.41 -2.15
C GLY A 115 19.71 2.18 -1.02
N GLN A 116 18.54 2.83 -1.04
CA GLN A 116 17.51 2.63 -0.02
C GLN A 116 16.56 1.49 -0.41
N GLN A 117 15.97 0.83 0.58
CA GLN A 117 14.94 -0.19 0.37
C GLN A 117 13.66 0.46 -0.21
N VAL A 118 13.02 -0.18 -1.19
CA VAL A 118 11.74 0.28 -1.76
C VAL A 118 10.64 0.45 -0.70
N PHE A 119 9.78 1.46 -0.86
CA PHE A 119 8.65 1.74 0.02
C PHE A 119 7.51 2.46 -0.70
N ASN A 120 6.32 2.48 -0.09
CA ASN A 120 5.16 3.19 -0.64
C ASN A 120 5.42 4.70 -0.74
N GLY A 121 5.43 5.22 -1.98
CA GLY A 121 5.80 6.61 -2.26
C GLY A 121 7.16 6.76 -2.95
N ALA A 122 7.92 5.68 -3.11
CA ALA A 122 9.07 5.64 -3.98
C ALA A 122 8.65 5.65 -5.46
N ALA A 123 9.47 6.29 -6.30
CA ALA A 123 9.33 6.28 -7.74
C ALA A 123 10.70 6.13 -8.42
N ALA A 124 10.71 5.37 -9.52
CA ALA A 124 11.79 5.40 -10.50
C ALA A 124 11.52 6.52 -11.50
N CYS A 125 12.43 7.48 -11.58
CA CYS A 125 12.25 8.65 -12.43
C CYS A 125 13.27 8.69 -13.56
N SER A 126 12.89 9.32 -14.66
CA SER A 126 13.79 9.63 -15.77
C SER A 126 14.98 10.49 -15.33
N TYR A 127 16.10 10.38 -16.06
CA TYR A 127 17.37 11.03 -15.68
C TYR A 127 17.32 12.56 -15.58
N ASN A 128 16.35 13.22 -16.23
CA ASN A 128 16.14 14.66 -16.12
C ASN A 128 15.44 15.08 -14.81
N MET A 129 15.08 14.14 -13.94
CA MET A 129 14.53 14.41 -12.60
C MET A 129 15.58 14.07 -11.52
N PRO A 130 16.08 15.06 -10.74
CA PRO A 130 17.01 14.81 -9.64
C PRO A 130 16.54 13.71 -8.67
N PHE A 131 17.47 12.97 -8.07
CA PHE A 131 17.13 12.18 -6.88
C PHE A 131 16.62 13.11 -5.78
N GLY A 132 15.62 12.66 -5.03
CA GLY A 132 14.94 13.46 -4.01
C GLY A 132 13.90 14.43 -4.58
N THR A 133 13.69 14.50 -5.90
CA THR A 133 12.56 15.26 -6.47
C THR A 133 11.25 14.71 -5.91
N ARG A 134 10.46 15.56 -5.28
CA ARG A 134 9.15 15.23 -4.76
C ARG A 134 8.09 15.78 -5.69
N PHE A 135 7.05 15.01 -5.94
CA PHE A 135 5.97 15.42 -6.83
C PHE A 135 4.63 14.78 -6.45
N ILE A 136 3.55 15.39 -6.90
CA ILE A 136 2.22 14.78 -6.95
C ILE A 136 1.85 14.48 -8.39
N VAL A 137 1.07 13.42 -8.60
CA VAL A 137 0.40 13.16 -9.88
C VAL A 137 -0.94 13.88 -9.84
N ASN A 138 -1.17 14.84 -10.72
CA ASN A 138 -2.31 15.77 -10.59
C ASN A 138 -3.68 15.07 -10.64
N ARG A 139 -3.76 13.89 -11.28
CA ARG A 139 -4.97 13.07 -11.35
C ARG A 139 -5.08 12.00 -10.25
N ASP A 140 -4.10 11.93 -9.34
CA ASP A 140 -4.18 11.02 -8.19
C ASP A 140 -5.15 11.55 -7.13
N PRO A 141 -6.30 10.89 -6.91
CA PRO A 141 -7.32 11.37 -5.97
C PRO A 141 -6.85 11.31 -4.51
N THR A 142 -5.77 10.59 -4.22
CA THR A 142 -5.21 10.50 -2.86
C THR A 142 -4.31 11.69 -2.52
N GLY A 143 -3.87 12.47 -3.52
CA GLY A 143 -2.91 13.56 -3.31
C GLY A 143 -1.56 13.09 -2.77
N ARG A 144 -1.20 11.81 -2.97
CA ARG A 144 0.05 11.23 -2.46
C ARG A 144 1.26 11.92 -3.08
N VAL A 145 2.25 12.21 -2.23
CA VAL A 145 3.56 12.69 -2.67
C VAL A 145 4.46 11.50 -2.96
N PHE A 146 5.03 11.49 -4.16
CA PHE A 146 6.03 10.53 -4.60
C PHE A 146 7.41 11.17 -4.59
N THR A 147 8.44 10.35 -4.40
CA THR A 147 9.83 10.82 -4.37
C THR A 147 10.68 10.01 -5.34
N CYS A 148 11.39 10.71 -6.22
CA CYS A 148 12.36 10.11 -7.13
C CYS A 148 13.56 9.57 -6.35
N LEU A 149 13.53 8.29 -6.02
CA LEU A 149 14.57 7.59 -5.25
C LEU A 149 15.16 6.41 -6.03
N ASP A 150 14.57 6.08 -7.18
CA ASP A 150 15.01 5.02 -8.07
C ASP A 150 15.25 5.55 -9.50
N ARG A 151 15.78 4.69 -10.39
CA ARG A 151 16.06 5.02 -11.79
C ARG A 151 15.54 3.94 -12.72
N GLY A 152 14.75 4.37 -13.69
CA GLY A 152 14.37 3.55 -14.84
C GLY A 152 15.07 4.02 -16.11
N LEU A 153 15.29 3.11 -17.06
CA LEU A 153 15.74 3.43 -18.42
C LEU A 153 14.59 4.01 -19.24
N LEU A 154 14.10 5.18 -18.83
CA LEU A 154 12.85 5.76 -19.31
C LEU A 154 13.10 7.01 -20.17
N GLY A 155 12.13 7.33 -21.03
CA GLY A 155 12.13 8.59 -21.78
C GLY A 155 12.02 9.82 -20.86
N PRO A 156 12.23 11.05 -21.39
CA PRO A 156 12.12 12.28 -20.60
C PRO A 156 10.75 12.40 -19.91
N SER A 157 10.76 12.86 -18.65
CA SER A 157 9.54 13.09 -17.86
C SER A 157 8.66 11.85 -17.68
N TRP A 158 9.28 10.67 -17.55
CA TRP A 158 8.62 9.43 -17.19
C TRP A 158 8.87 9.12 -15.72
N VAL A 159 7.80 8.83 -14.98
CA VAL A 159 7.87 8.30 -13.62
C VAL A 159 7.18 6.94 -13.52
N ASP A 160 7.82 6.01 -12.82
CA ASP A 160 7.33 4.67 -12.55
C ASP A 160 7.12 4.53 -11.05
N ILE A 161 5.87 4.40 -10.60
CA ILE A 161 5.52 4.40 -9.17
C ILE A 161 5.65 2.99 -8.60
N TRP A 162 6.29 2.85 -7.43
CA TRP A 162 6.41 1.55 -6.79
C TRP A 162 5.15 1.15 -6.03
N PHE A 163 4.73 -0.10 -6.20
CA PHE A 163 3.69 -0.75 -5.40
C PHE A 163 4.17 -2.09 -4.86
N TYR A 164 3.65 -2.49 -3.69
CA TYR A 164 3.95 -3.83 -3.17
C TYR A 164 3.24 -4.92 -4.00
N ASP A 165 1.93 -4.78 -4.20
CA ASP A 165 1.08 -5.68 -4.99
C ASP A 165 0.74 -5.03 -6.35
N PRO A 166 0.94 -5.72 -7.50
CA PRO A 166 0.55 -5.18 -8.80
C PRO A 166 -0.94 -4.88 -8.93
N ALA A 167 -1.82 -5.54 -8.18
CA ALA A 167 -3.26 -5.25 -8.18
C ALA A 167 -3.55 -3.81 -7.72
N ASP A 168 -2.80 -3.32 -6.73
CA ASP A 168 -2.92 -1.94 -6.23
C ASP A 168 -2.43 -0.94 -7.28
N GLY A 169 -1.32 -1.25 -7.95
CA GLY A 169 -0.79 -0.44 -9.05
C GLY A 169 -1.78 -0.32 -10.21
N TRP A 170 -2.39 -1.42 -10.64
CA TRP A 170 -3.43 -1.41 -11.68
C TRP A 170 -4.71 -0.68 -11.25
N ALA A 171 -5.11 -0.80 -9.99
CA ALA A 171 -6.24 -0.04 -9.46
C ALA A 171 -5.95 1.46 -9.48
N TRP A 172 -4.78 1.87 -8.98
CA TRP A 172 -4.34 3.27 -8.98
C TRP A 172 -4.20 3.85 -10.40
N GLN A 173 -3.58 3.11 -11.33
CA GLN A 173 -3.39 3.54 -12.72
C GLN A 173 -4.73 3.82 -13.42
N ARG A 174 -5.77 3.04 -13.10
CA ARG A 174 -7.13 3.28 -13.60
C ARG A 174 -7.75 4.54 -13.00
N LEU A 175 -7.52 4.81 -11.72
CA LEU A 175 -8.04 6.01 -11.04
C LEU A 175 -7.47 7.30 -11.63
N ILE A 176 -6.18 7.32 -12.01
CA ILE A 176 -5.56 8.49 -12.64
C ILE A 176 -5.91 8.66 -14.13
N GLY A 177 -6.66 7.71 -14.71
CA GLY A 177 -7.16 7.79 -16.07
C GLY A 177 -6.17 7.34 -17.15
N GLY A 178 -5.22 6.46 -16.84
CA GLY A 178 -4.28 5.88 -17.80
C GLY A 178 -2.82 6.25 -17.53
N THR A 179 -1.95 6.18 -18.55
CA THR A 179 -0.49 6.30 -18.41
C THR A 179 0.06 7.71 -18.65
N TYR A 180 -0.80 8.72 -18.64
CA TYR A 180 -0.40 10.11 -18.86
C TYR A 180 -1.11 11.03 -17.86
N SER A 181 -0.32 11.88 -17.21
CA SER A 181 -0.83 12.94 -16.34
C SER A 181 0.20 14.05 -16.26
N ASP A 182 -0.26 15.25 -15.92
CA ASP A 182 0.63 16.28 -15.42
C ASP A 182 1.12 15.88 -14.02
N ILE A 183 2.36 16.24 -13.70
CA ILE A 183 2.90 16.15 -12.35
C ILE A 183 3.28 17.54 -11.85
N THR A 184 3.08 17.78 -10.56
CA THR A 184 3.48 19.05 -9.92
C THR A 184 4.59 18.76 -8.93
N ILE A 185 5.73 19.41 -9.10
CA ILE A 185 6.85 19.33 -8.17
C ILE A 185 6.45 19.99 -6.85
N VAL A 186 6.76 19.35 -5.73
CA VAL A 186 6.53 19.89 -4.39
C VAL A 186 7.87 20.12 -3.68
N ALA A 187 7.93 21.18 -2.87
CA ALA A 187 9.09 21.47 -2.02
C ALA A 187 9.14 20.51 -0.83
#